data_AF-A0A671F0Q5-F1
#
_entry.id   AF-A0A671F0Q5-F1
#
_cell.length_a   1.000
_cell.length_b   1.000
_cell.length_c   1.000
_cell.angle_alpha   90.00
_cell.angle_beta   90.00
_cell.angle_gamma   90.00
#
_symmetry.space_group_name_H-M   'P 1'
#
loop_
_entity.id
_entity.type
_entity.pdbx_description
1 polymer ?
#
loop_
_entity_poly.entity_id
_entity_poly.type
_entity_poly.pdbx_seq_one_letter_code
_entity_poly.pdbx_strand_id
1 'polypeptide(L)'
;MTFNLTKITKTSSSFEFRTWDPEGVIFYGDTNPKDDWFVLGLRDGRPEIQLHNHWAQLTVGAGPRLDDGRWHQLVPALDACLRQDNWLDQQAQTSVSAPTSLRSCAIESQPGIFFPPGTHAEFSLQDIPQPHAEPWAFSLELEIQLAAGSGHLLALGTPENPSWLSLHLQNQKVVLSSGSGPGLDLSLVLGLPLQLKLAVSSVVLSQGPKKEILALPPVGLGSLLNLWVHPQGRLFLGALPGETSSASFCLDSLWAQDQRLDMDRALSRSQDVWTHSCPQSSGNGTGTTH
;
A
#
# COMPACT_ATOMS: atom_id res chain seq x y z
N MET A 1 1.82 -33.97 6.73
CA MET A 1 1.62 -33.48 5.35
C MET A 1 3.00 -33.18 4.79
N THR A 2 3.40 -33.76 3.67
CA THR A 2 4.77 -33.64 3.14
C THR A 2 4.74 -32.75 1.91
N PHE A 3 5.39 -31.59 1.98
CA PHE A 3 5.37 -30.60 0.91
C PHE A 3 6.67 -30.67 0.11
N ASN A 4 6.55 -30.76 -1.21
CA ASN A 4 7.72 -30.66 -2.08
C ASN A 4 8.00 -29.18 -2.35
N LEU A 5 8.98 -28.63 -1.62
CA LEU A 5 9.35 -27.21 -1.65
C LEU A 5 9.82 -26.74 -3.03
N THR A 6 10.30 -27.64 -3.90
CA THR A 6 10.68 -27.31 -5.29
C THR A 6 9.50 -26.95 -6.20
N LYS A 7 8.27 -27.26 -5.78
CA LYS A 7 7.02 -26.93 -6.50
C LYS A 7 6.31 -25.70 -5.94
N ILE A 8 6.83 -25.10 -4.87
CA ILE A 8 6.25 -23.92 -4.24
C ILE A 8 6.82 -22.69 -4.94
N THR A 9 5.99 -22.00 -5.70
CA THR A 9 6.36 -20.83 -6.51
C THR A 9 5.99 -19.50 -5.86
N LYS A 10 5.22 -19.54 -4.76
CA LYS A 10 4.82 -18.41 -3.92
C LYS A 10 4.50 -18.92 -2.51
N THR A 11 5.05 -18.29 -1.49
CA THR A 11 4.71 -18.56 -0.08
C THR A 11 3.77 -17.49 0.43
N SER A 12 2.47 -17.72 0.28
CA SER A 12 1.45 -16.94 0.98
C SER A 12 0.53 -17.91 1.72
N SER A 13 0.39 -17.71 3.02
CA SER A 13 -0.51 -18.49 3.87
C SER A 13 -1.63 -17.59 4.37
N SER A 14 -2.87 -18.05 4.24
CA SER A 14 -4.02 -17.43 4.86
C SER A 14 -4.87 -18.53 5.49
N PHE A 15 -5.44 -18.24 6.65
CA PHE A 15 -6.29 -19.19 7.37
C PHE A 15 -7.29 -18.45 8.25
N GLU A 16 -8.40 -19.11 8.52
CA GLU A 16 -9.37 -18.65 9.52
C GLU A 16 -8.98 -19.20 10.89
N PHE A 17 -9.04 -18.33 11.90
CA PHE A 17 -8.62 -18.64 13.25
C PHE A 17 -9.69 -18.16 14.25
N ARG A 18 -9.95 -18.97 15.27
CA ARG A 18 -10.91 -18.67 16.34
C ARG A 18 -10.40 -19.26 17.64
N THR A 19 -10.32 -18.44 18.69
CA THR A 19 -9.93 -18.90 20.03
C THR A 19 -10.60 -18.06 21.12
N TRP A 20 -10.58 -18.57 22.35
CA TRP A 20 -10.80 -17.82 23.59
C TRP A 20 -9.52 -17.70 24.42
N ASP A 21 -8.45 -18.37 23.99
CA ASP A 21 -7.18 -18.42 24.69
C ASP A 21 -6.37 -17.15 24.34
N PRO A 22 -5.97 -16.33 25.32
CA PRO A 22 -5.18 -15.13 25.06
C PRO A 22 -3.72 -15.43 24.72
N GLU A 23 -3.20 -16.64 24.94
CA GLU A 23 -1.82 -16.99 24.61
C GLU A 23 -1.69 -18.38 23.97
N GLY A 24 -0.84 -18.50 22.95
CA GLY A 24 -0.63 -19.80 22.31
C GLY A 24 0.13 -19.72 20.99
N VAL A 25 0.66 -20.86 20.54
CA VAL A 25 1.32 -20.96 19.23
C VAL A 25 0.31 -21.40 18.18
N ILE A 26 0.22 -20.65 17.08
CA ILE A 26 -0.63 -20.97 15.94
C ILE A 26 0.18 -21.74 14.90
N PHE A 27 1.31 -21.17 14.48
CA PHE A 27 2.26 -21.79 13.57
C PHE A 27 3.67 -21.68 14.10
N TYR A 28 4.42 -22.75 13.89
CA TYR A 28 5.84 -22.81 14.16
C TYR A 28 6.51 -23.47 12.96
N GLY A 29 7.66 -22.95 12.57
CA GLY A 29 8.52 -23.58 11.58
C GLY A 29 9.97 -23.29 11.89
N ASP A 30 10.80 -24.29 11.64
CA ASP A 30 12.24 -24.19 11.79
C ASP A 30 12.96 -24.90 10.65
N THR A 31 14.20 -24.49 10.44
CA THR A 31 15.19 -25.25 9.68
C THR A 31 16.22 -25.88 10.62
N ASN A 32 16.46 -25.23 11.77
CA ASN A 32 17.25 -25.70 12.89
C ASN A 32 16.63 -25.14 14.18
N PRO A 33 16.04 -25.98 15.05
CA PRO A 33 15.32 -25.53 16.24
C PRO A 33 16.15 -24.70 17.23
N LYS A 34 17.49 -24.74 17.13
CA LYS A 34 18.37 -23.96 18.00
C LYS A 34 18.60 -22.54 17.49
N ASP A 35 18.72 -22.37 16.18
CA ASP A 35 19.34 -21.18 15.60
C ASP A 35 18.53 -20.53 14.48
N ASP A 36 17.51 -21.19 13.93
CA ASP A 36 16.68 -20.66 12.84
C ASP A 36 15.24 -21.16 12.93
N TRP A 37 14.38 -20.31 13.49
CA TRP A 37 12.97 -20.59 13.71
C TRP A 37 12.09 -19.34 13.60
N PHE A 38 10.83 -19.58 13.25
CA PHE A 38 9.76 -18.59 13.27
C PHE A 38 8.57 -19.12 14.07
N VAL A 39 7.89 -18.21 14.75
CA VAL A 39 6.62 -18.47 15.45
C VAL A 39 5.62 -17.40 15.04
N LEU A 40 4.42 -17.84 14.70
CA LEU A 40 3.22 -17.02 14.72
C LEU A 40 2.35 -17.52 15.87
N GLY A 41 2.04 -16.63 16.81
CA GLY A 41 1.28 -16.97 18.01
C GLY A 41 0.37 -15.84 18.46
N LEU A 42 -0.18 -16.02 19.66
CA LEU A 42 -0.88 -15.01 20.42
C LEU A 42 -0.14 -14.72 21.72
N ARG A 43 -0.11 -13.44 22.08
CA ARG A 43 0.27 -12.95 23.41
C ARG A 43 -0.70 -11.85 23.83
N ASP A 44 -1.27 -11.95 25.04
CA ASP A 44 -2.31 -11.03 25.54
C ASP A 44 -3.48 -10.83 24.55
N GLY A 45 -3.89 -11.92 23.91
CA GLY A 45 -4.96 -11.99 22.91
C GLY A 45 -4.60 -11.43 21.54
N ARG A 46 -3.40 -10.87 21.35
CA ARG A 46 -2.98 -10.24 20.08
C ARG A 46 -2.02 -11.11 19.29
N PRO A 47 -2.06 -11.05 17.94
CA PRO A 47 -1.07 -11.71 17.10
C PRO A 47 0.35 -11.25 17.42
N GLU A 48 1.25 -12.21 17.54
CA GLU A 48 2.68 -11.99 17.73
C GLU A 48 3.47 -12.85 16.74
N ILE A 49 4.44 -12.23 16.07
CA ILE A 49 5.45 -12.91 15.26
C ILE A 49 6.77 -12.84 16.00
N GLN A 50 7.38 -14.01 16.18
CA GLN A 50 8.76 -14.11 16.63
C GLN A 50 9.60 -14.76 15.55
N LEU A 51 10.81 -14.25 15.37
CA LEU A 51 11.79 -14.80 14.45
C LEU A 51 13.16 -14.78 15.12
N HIS A 52 13.87 -15.88 15.00
CA HIS A 52 15.25 -15.98 15.45
C HIS A 52 16.04 -16.65 14.35
N ASN A 53 17.06 -15.97 13.86
CA ASN A 53 18.07 -16.53 12.98
C ASN A 53 19.46 -16.01 13.36
N HIS A 54 20.49 -16.46 12.66
CA HIS A 54 21.87 -16.05 12.91
C HIS A 54 22.12 -14.52 12.79
N TRP A 55 21.22 -13.79 12.12
CA TRP A 55 21.36 -12.37 11.84
C TRP A 55 20.43 -11.48 12.67
N ALA A 56 19.30 -12.01 13.15
CA ALA A 56 18.28 -11.22 13.83
C ALA A 56 17.49 -12.05 14.84
N GLN A 57 17.12 -11.40 15.94
CA GLN A 57 16.11 -11.86 16.87
C GLN A 57 15.04 -10.78 17.00
N LEU A 58 13.83 -11.12 16.55
CA LEU A 58 12.72 -10.19 16.42
C LEU A 58 11.49 -10.73 17.16
N THR A 59 10.76 -9.83 17.79
CA THR A 59 9.41 -10.09 18.33
C THR A 59 8.54 -8.88 18.02
N VAL A 60 7.48 -9.09 17.25
CA VAL A 60 6.53 -8.05 16.85
C VAL A 60 5.13 -8.51 17.21
N GLY A 61 4.51 -7.79 18.14
CA GLY A 61 3.09 -7.93 18.45
C GLY A 61 2.31 -6.79 17.81
N ALA A 62 1.31 -7.09 16.99
CA ALA A 62 0.51 -6.08 16.32
C ALA A 62 -0.91 -6.57 16.01
N GLY A 63 -1.85 -5.63 15.90
CA GLY A 63 -3.24 -5.91 15.53
C GLY A 63 -4.23 -6.04 16.70
N PRO A 64 -5.51 -6.32 16.38
CA PRO A 64 -6.57 -6.42 17.37
C PRO A 64 -6.47 -7.71 18.20
N ARG A 65 -7.25 -7.79 19.27
CA ARG A 65 -7.43 -9.02 20.04
C ARG A 65 -8.25 -10.04 19.25
N LEU A 66 -7.84 -11.30 19.26
CA LEU A 66 -8.45 -12.42 18.52
C LEU A 66 -9.06 -13.49 19.45
N ASP A 67 -8.98 -13.29 20.77
CA ASP A 67 -9.44 -14.20 21.82
C ASP A 67 -10.91 -13.98 22.23
N ASP A 68 -11.76 -13.60 21.28
CA ASP A 68 -13.17 -13.25 21.48
C ASP A 68 -14.17 -14.36 21.07
N GLY A 69 -13.66 -15.53 20.70
CA GLY A 69 -14.46 -16.66 20.25
C GLY A 69 -15.10 -16.48 18.88
N ARG A 70 -14.72 -15.47 18.09
CA ARG A 70 -15.18 -15.26 16.71
C ARG A 70 -14.15 -15.74 15.70
N TRP A 71 -14.59 -15.97 14.47
CA TRP A 71 -13.69 -16.29 13.36
C TRP A 71 -13.02 -15.02 12.84
N HIS A 72 -11.69 -15.08 12.70
CA HIS A 72 -10.86 -14.01 12.16
C HIS A 72 -10.03 -14.56 11.00
N GLN A 73 -9.88 -13.77 9.93
CA GLN A 73 -8.98 -14.12 8.83
C GLN A 73 -7.58 -13.59 9.13
N LEU A 74 -6.59 -14.47 9.22
CA LEU A 74 -5.19 -14.11 9.40
C LEU A 74 -4.44 -14.20 8.07
N VAL A 75 -3.74 -13.11 7.73
CA VAL A 75 -2.84 -13.02 6.58
C VAL A 75 -1.50 -12.45 7.06
N PRO A 76 -0.54 -13.29 7.49
CA PRO A 76 0.80 -12.82 7.84
C PRO A 76 1.47 -12.27 6.57
N ALA A 77 1.50 -10.94 6.44
CA ALA A 77 2.21 -10.23 5.39
C ALA A 77 3.49 -9.64 5.98
N LEU A 78 4.65 -10.05 5.46
CA LEU A 78 5.93 -9.43 5.76
C LEU A 78 6.52 -8.91 4.45
N ASP A 79 6.63 -7.58 4.33
CA ASP A 79 7.32 -6.91 3.23
C ASP A 79 8.82 -6.83 3.54
N ALA A 80 9.50 -7.98 3.48
CA ALA A 80 10.93 -8.09 3.79
C ALA A 80 11.69 -8.84 2.69
N CYS A 81 12.96 -8.48 2.56
CA CYS A 81 13.89 -9.19 1.70
C CYS A 81 14.74 -10.20 2.50
N LEU A 82 14.89 -11.41 1.96
CA LEU A 82 15.80 -12.43 2.48
C LEU A 82 17.00 -12.54 1.52
N ARG A 83 18.22 -12.68 2.08
CA ARG A 83 19.47 -12.85 1.33
C ARG A 83 20.28 -14.00 1.92
N GLN A 84 21.11 -14.65 1.10
CA GLN A 84 22.02 -15.73 1.52
C GLN A 84 21.27 -16.89 2.15
N ASP A 85 20.29 -17.39 1.42
CA ASP A 85 19.39 -18.43 1.86
C ASP A 85 20.08 -19.80 1.78
N ASN A 86 20.70 -20.25 2.87
CA ASN A 86 21.21 -21.63 2.98
C ASN A 86 20.13 -22.55 3.56
N TRP A 87 19.19 -22.96 2.72
CA TRP A 87 18.20 -23.96 3.10
C TRP A 87 18.79 -25.37 2.88
N LEU A 88 19.13 -26.06 3.98
CA LEU A 88 19.51 -27.49 4.02
C LEU A 88 20.86 -27.89 3.38
N ASP A 89 21.79 -26.96 3.14
CA ASP A 89 23.15 -27.27 2.63
C ASP A 89 23.18 -28.04 1.28
N GLN A 90 22.07 -28.02 0.53
CA GLN A 90 22.05 -28.54 -0.84
C GLN A 90 22.37 -27.40 -1.81
N GLN A 91 23.49 -27.52 -2.52
CA GLN A 91 23.76 -26.76 -3.75
C GLN A 91 22.73 -27.15 -4.81
N ALA A 92 21.49 -26.68 -4.68
CA ALA A 92 20.51 -26.73 -5.72
C ALA A 92 20.96 -25.74 -6.81
N GLN A 93 21.61 -26.27 -7.84
CA GLN A 93 21.85 -25.51 -9.07
C GLN A 93 20.49 -25.04 -9.59
N THR A 94 20.21 -23.74 -9.44
CA THR A 94 19.03 -23.10 -10.00
C THR A 94 19.15 -23.09 -11.52
N SER A 95 18.75 -24.17 -12.20
CA SER A 95 18.55 -24.19 -13.64
C SER A 95 17.28 -23.38 -13.96
N VAL A 96 17.45 -22.09 -14.24
CA VAL A 96 16.35 -21.16 -14.46
C VAL A 96 15.67 -21.45 -15.80
N SER A 97 14.51 -22.09 -15.72
CA SER A 97 13.34 -21.73 -16.51
C SER A 97 12.22 -21.40 -15.53
N ALA A 98 12.47 -20.39 -14.67
CA ALA A 98 11.51 -19.96 -13.68
C ALA A 98 10.34 -19.21 -14.36
N PRO A 99 9.08 -19.45 -13.95
CA PRO A 99 7.99 -18.56 -14.30
C PRO A 99 8.23 -17.17 -13.68
N THR A 100 7.74 -16.15 -14.37
CA THR A 100 8.00 -14.70 -14.26
C THR A 100 7.69 -13.99 -12.92
N SER A 101 7.60 -14.68 -11.78
CA SER A 101 7.22 -14.05 -10.49
C SER A 101 8.08 -14.37 -9.26
N LEU A 102 9.27 -14.97 -9.43
CA LEU A 102 10.32 -14.81 -8.42
C LEU A 102 10.88 -13.39 -8.57
N ARG A 103 10.43 -12.46 -7.73
CA ARG A 103 10.91 -11.07 -7.73
C ARG A 103 12.15 -10.99 -6.84
N SER A 104 13.27 -10.60 -7.42
CA SER A 104 14.41 -10.10 -6.64
C SER A 104 14.00 -8.79 -5.98
N CYS A 105 14.32 -8.63 -4.69
CA CYS A 105 14.13 -7.35 -4.02
C CYS A 105 15.05 -6.28 -4.64
N ALA A 106 14.72 -5.01 -4.41
CA ALA A 106 15.67 -3.94 -4.70
C ALA A 106 16.94 -4.14 -3.85
N ILE A 107 18.11 -4.03 -4.49
CA ILE A 107 19.43 -4.14 -3.82
C ILE A 107 19.57 -3.04 -2.76
N GLU A 108 19.00 -1.86 -3.04
CA GLU A 108 18.97 -0.70 -2.14
C GLU A 108 17.53 -0.21 -2.02
N SER A 109 17.01 -0.26 -0.80
CA SER A 109 15.67 0.21 -0.46
C SER A 109 15.72 1.27 0.66
N GLN A 110 14.67 2.06 0.72
CA GLN A 110 14.42 3.06 1.75
C GLN A 110 12.98 2.91 2.27
N PRO A 111 12.68 3.38 3.50
CA PRO A 111 11.32 3.36 4.01
C PRO A 111 10.34 4.09 3.07
N GLY A 112 9.13 3.56 2.93
CA GLY A 112 8.06 4.16 2.12
C GLY A 112 7.13 3.12 1.51
N ILE A 113 6.15 3.58 0.74
CA ILE A 113 5.18 2.75 0.03
C ILE A 113 5.45 2.90 -1.47
N PHE A 114 5.80 1.81 -2.15
CA PHE A 114 6.07 1.82 -3.58
C PHE A 114 4.93 1.20 -4.37
N PHE A 115 4.46 1.97 -5.36
CA PHE A 115 3.50 1.55 -6.37
C PHE A 115 4.22 1.29 -7.70
N PRO A 116 4.42 0.02 -8.08
CA PRO A 116 4.85 -0.31 -9.43
C PRO A 116 3.78 0.07 -10.49
N PRO A 117 4.16 0.14 -11.78
CA PRO A 117 3.22 0.40 -12.87
C PRO A 117 2.02 -0.55 -12.87
N GLY A 118 0.82 0.01 -13.04
CA GLY A 118 -0.44 -0.75 -13.10
C GLY A 118 -0.96 -1.28 -11.75
N THR A 119 -0.27 -0.99 -10.65
CA THR A 119 -0.72 -1.40 -9.31
C THR A 119 -1.67 -0.37 -8.70
N HIS A 120 -2.51 -0.83 -7.77
CA HIS A 120 -3.52 -0.01 -7.12
C HIS A 120 -3.74 -0.39 -5.65
N ALA A 121 -4.30 0.54 -4.89
CA ALA A 121 -4.85 0.33 -3.55
C ALA A 121 -6.12 1.15 -3.36
N GLU A 122 -7.03 0.66 -2.53
CA GLU A 122 -8.33 1.27 -2.26
C GLU A 122 -8.58 1.39 -0.76
N PHE A 123 -9.06 2.55 -0.33
CA PHE A 123 -9.55 2.79 1.02
C PHE A 123 -11.03 3.14 0.99
N SER A 124 -11.78 2.64 1.96
CA SER A 124 -13.15 3.12 2.21
C SER A 124 -13.10 4.51 2.83
N LEU A 125 -13.83 5.47 2.25
CA LEU A 125 -13.92 6.82 2.83
C LEU A 125 -14.64 6.84 4.18
N GLN A 126 -15.40 5.78 4.51
CA GLN A 126 -16.04 5.63 5.82
C GLN A 126 -15.06 5.28 6.94
N ASP A 127 -13.89 4.70 6.59
CA ASP A 127 -12.87 4.29 7.55
C ASP A 127 -11.83 5.42 7.79
N ILE A 128 -11.93 6.51 7.04
CA ILE A 128 -11.11 7.71 7.16
C ILE A 128 -11.87 8.73 8.03
N PRO A 129 -11.18 9.52 8.88
CA PRO A 129 -11.84 10.54 9.69
C PRO A 129 -12.75 11.42 8.84
N GLN A 130 -13.98 11.60 9.31
CA GLN A 130 -14.94 12.41 8.59
C GLN A 130 -14.47 13.87 8.56
N PRO A 131 -14.70 14.59 7.45
CA PRO A 131 -14.40 16.01 7.34
C PRO A 131 -15.09 16.80 8.45
N HIS A 132 -14.42 17.85 8.95
CA HIS A 132 -15.02 18.76 9.92
C HIS A 132 -16.28 19.40 9.35
N ALA A 133 -17.36 19.51 10.12
CA ALA A 133 -18.64 19.97 9.59
C ALA A 133 -18.67 21.46 9.22
N GLU A 134 -17.86 22.33 9.87
CA GLU A 134 -17.86 23.76 9.59
C GLU A 134 -16.48 24.44 9.71
N PRO A 135 -15.98 25.09 8.63
CA PRO A 135 -16.40 24.87 7.24
C PRO A 135 -16.01 23.45 6.79
N TRP A 136 -16.87 22.78 5.98
CA TRP A 136 -16.53 21.46 5.43
C TRP A 136 -15.20 21.52 4.67
N ALA A 137 -14.24 20.73 5.14
CA ALA A 137 -12.93 20.63 4.56
C ALA A 137 -12.36 19.22 4.73
N PHE A 138 -11.93 18.63 3.62
CA PHE A 138 -11.18 17.37 3.60
C PHE A 138 -9.76 17.65 3.10
N SER A 139 -8.77 17.05 3.74
CA SER A 139 -7.35 17.24 3.43
C SER A 139 -6.68 15.89 3.20
N LEU A 140 -5.90 15.84 2.12
CA LEU A 140 -4.96 14.77 1.81
C LEU A 140 -3.57 15.38 1.66
N GLU A 141 -2.57 14.69 2.18
CA GLU A 141 -1.18 15.05 2.02
C GLU A 141 -0.39 13.82 1.56
N LEU A 142 0.35 13.97 0.47
CA LEU A 142 1.19 12.93 -0.12
C LEU A 142 2.62 13.47 -0.21
N GLU A 143 3.56 12.74 0.34
CA GLU A 143 4.98 13.04 0.16
C GLU A 143 5.60 12.05 -0.84
N ILE A 144 5.81 12.51 -2.07
CA ILE A 144 6.29 11.67 -3.16
C ILE A 144 7.81 11.79 -3.26
N GLN A 145 8.54 10.70 -3.03
CA GLN A 145 10.01 10.67 -3.11
C GLN A 145 10.51 10.30 -4.50
N LEU A 146 9.77 9.47 -5.22
CA LEU A 146 10.07 9.04 -6.58
C LEU A 146 8.80 9.05 -7.40
N ALA A 147 8.87 9.47 -8.66
CA ALA A 147 7.76 9.42 -9.59
C ALA A 147 8.28 9.27 -11.02
N ALA A 148 7.72 8.32 -11.77
CA ALA A 148 8.04 8.07 -13.17
C ALA A 148 6.79 7.64 -13.94
N GLY A 149 6.87 7.73 -15.28
CA GLY A 149 5.77 7.34 -16.17
C GLY A 149 4.61 8.33 -16.18
N SER A 150 3.43 7.83 -16.51
CA SER A 150 2.17 8.60 -16.52
C SER A 150 0.98 7.72 -16.20
N GLY A 151 0.02 8.30 -15.47
CA GLY A 151 -1.15 7.62 -14.94
C GLY A 151 -1.65 8.25 -13.63
N HIS A 152 -2.70 7.68 -13.06
CA HIS A 152 -3.25 8.15 -11.78
C HIS A 152 -2.29 7.95 -10.61
N LEU A 153 -2.15 8.98 -9.77
CA LEU A 153 -1.55 8.89 -8.44
C LEU A 153 -2.63 8.61 -7.39
N LEU A 154 -3.75 9.33 -7.51
CA LEU A 154 -4.86 9.29 -6.57
C LEU A 154 -6.18 9.63 -7.27
N ALA A 155 -7.28 9.02 -6.84
CA ALA A 155 -8.62 9.45 -7.22
C ALA A 155 -9.64 9.28 -6.08
N LEU A 156 -10.70 10.07 -6.12
CA LEU A 156 -11.87 9.97 -5.25
C LEU A 156 -13.09 9.70 -6.12
N GLY A 157 -13.89 8.71 -5.74
CA GLY A 157 -15.08 8.31 -6.50
C GLY A 157 -15.75 7.06 -5.94
N THR A 158 -16.43 6.34 -6.81
CA THR A 158 -16.99 5.01 -6.53
C THR A 158 -16.37 3.98 -7.48
N PRO A 159 -16.49 2.66 -7.22
CA PRO A 159 -15.99 1.64 -8.15
C PRO A 159 -16.55 1.77 -9.57
N GLU A 160 -17.78 2.24 -9.72
CA GLU A 160 -18.46 2.42 -11.01
C GLU A 160 -18.02 3.72 -11.72
N ASN A 161 -17.63 4.74 -10.96
CA ASN A 161 -17.12 6.00 -11.47
C ASN A 161 -15.99 6.53 -10.56
N PRO A 162 -14.76 6.03 -10.73
CA PRO A 162 -13.67 6.28 -9.80
C PRO A 162 -13.06 7.68 -9.89
N SER A 163 -13.36 8.44 -10.95
CA SER A 163 -12.69 9.71 -11.28
C SER A 163 -13.59 10.94 -11.07
N TRP A 164 -14.27 11.05 -9.92
CA TRP A 164 -15.01 12.29 -9.60
C TRP A 164 -14.04 13.45 -9.34
N LEU A 165 -12.93 13.13 -8.68
CA LEU A 165 -11.75 13.97 -8.56
C LEU A 165 -10.53 13.08 -8.72
N SER A 166 -9.61 13.47 -9.59
CA SER A 166 -8.41 12.69 -9.89
C SER A 166 -7.17 13.55 -9.92
N LEU A 167 -6.07 12.94 -9.46
CA LEU A 167 -4.75 13.51 -9.46
C LEU A 167 -3.85 12.61 -10.32
N HIS A 168 -3.48 13.11 -11.50
CA HIS A 168 -2.80 12.35 -12.53
C HIS A 168 -1.36 12.85 -12.73
N LEU A 169 -0.39 11.94 -12.80
CA LEU A 169 0.99 12.26 -13.14
C LEU A 169 1.16 12.27 -14.66
N GLN A 170 1.60 13.40 -15.21
CA GLN A 170 1.91 13.53 -16.64
C GLN A 170 3.14 14.42 -16.83
N ASN A 171 4.19 13.90 -17.45
CA ASN A 171 5.41 14.66 -17.76
C ASN A 171 6.00 15.43 -16.55
N GLN A 172 6.13 14.77 -15.38
CA GLN A 172 6.60 15.38 -14.12
C GLN A 172 5.71 16.53 -13.59
N LYS A 173 4.49 16.64 -14.11
CA LYS A 173 3.46 17.53 -13.58
C LYS A 173 2.35 16.70 -12.99
N VAL A 174 1.73 17.23 -11.96
CA VAL A 174 0.51 16.69 -11.38
C VAL A 174 -0.66 17.47 -11.94
N VAL A 175 -1.61 16.76 -12.57
CA VAL A 175 -2.82 17.32 -13.14
C VAL A 175 -4.00 16.96 -12.24
N LEU A 176 -4.62 17.96 -11.63
CA LEU A 176 -5.88 17.83 -10.90
C LEU A 176 -7.05 18.00 -11.86
N SER A 177 -7.94 17.03 -11.94
CA SER A 177 -9.16 17.09 -12.76
C SER A 177 -10.38 16.66 -11.97
N SER A 178 -11.55 17.21 -12.30
CA SER A 178 -12.84 16.78 -11.76
C SER A 178 -13.78 16.46 -12.91
N GLY A 179 -14.16 15.19 -13.05
CA GLY A 179 -14.97 14.69 -14.16
C GLY A 179 -14.37 15.04 -15.52
N SER A 180 -15.20 15.50 -16.46
CA SER A 180 -14.79 15.93 -17.80
C SER A 180 -14.28 17.38 -17.90
N GLY A 181 -14.04 18.05 -16.77
CA GLY A 181 -13.64 19.46 -16.74
C GLY A 181 -12.16 19.70 -17.13
N PRO A 182 -11.77 20.96 -17.41
CA PRO A 182 -10.37 21.31 -17.63
C PRO A 182 -9.55 21.02 -16.36
N GLY A 183 -8.43 20.32 -16.52
CA GLY A 183 -7.50 20.04 -15.43
C GLY A 183 -6.59 21.23 -15.12
N LEU A 184 -6.13 21.32 -13.87
CA LEU A 184 -5.08 22.25 -13.44
C LEU A 184 -3.79 21.48 -13.22
N ASP A 185 -2.67 21.96 -13.78
CA ASP A 185 -1.37 21.33 -13.61
C ASP A 185 -0.45 22.10 -12.65
N LEU A 186 0.28 21.36 -11.83
CA LEU A 186 1.32 21.88 -10.94
C LEU A 186 2.60 21.05 -11.14
N SER A 187 3.75 21.71 -11.32
CA SER A 187 5.03 20.99 -11.47
C SER A 187 5.39 20.26 -10.18
N LEU A 188 5.53 18.93 -10.25
CA LEU A 188 5.83 18.10 -9.09
C LEU A 188 7.26 18.34 -8.61
N VAL A 189 7.43 18.58 -7.32
CA VAL A 189 8.74 18.60 -6.65
C VAL A 189 8.81 17.41 -5.71
N LEU A 190 9.77 16.50 -5.95
CA LEU A 190 9.95 15.31 -5.11
C LEU A 190 10.45 15.70 -3.70
N GLY A 191 10.01 14.95 -2.68
CA GLY A 191 10.35 15.17 -1.27
C GLY A 191 9.68 16.40 -0.63
N LEU A 192 8.77 17.07 -1.32
CA LEU A 192 7.92 18.12 -0.74
C LEU A 192 6.47 17.63 -0.63
N PRO A 193 5.80 17.84 0.52
CA PRO A 193 4.40 17.43 0.69
C PRO A 193 3.47 18.10 -0.34
N LEU A 194 2.78 17.26 -1.11
CA LEU A 194 1.71 17.64 -2.01
C LEU A 194 0.39 17.58 -1.26
N GLN A 195 -0.19 18.76 -1.02
CA GLN A 195 -1.43 18.92 -0.28
C GLN A 195 -2.61 19.11 -1.23
N LEU A 196 -3.66 18.34 -1.01
CA LEU A 196 -4.95 18.46 -1.67
C LEU A 196 -6.01 18.78 -0.61
N LYS A 197 -6.58 19.98 -0.67
CA LYS A 197 -7.63 20.42 0.25
C LYS A 197 -8.93 20.63 -0.51
N LEU A 198 -9.91 19.80 -0.22
CA LEU A 198 -11.26 19.92 -0.75
C LEU A 198 -12.06 20.79 0.20
N ALA A 199 -12.71 21.81 -0.35
CA ALA A 199 -13.72 22.62 0.31
C ALA A 199 -15.05 22.47 -0.44
N VAL A 200 -16.11 23.04 0.13
CA VAL A 200 -17.47 22.94 -0.41
C VAL A 200 -17.54 23.28 -1.91
N SER A 201 -16.89 24.35 -2.36
CA SER A 201 -16.98 24.85 -3.73
C SER A 201 -15.66 24.87 -4.50
N SER A 202 -14.58 24.33 -3.92
CA SER A 202 -13.26 24.41 -4.53
C SER A 202 -12.36 23.27 -4.07
N VAL A 203 -11.39 22.96 -4.92
CA VAL A 203 -10.30 22.05 -4.59
C VAL A 203 -9.01 22.82 -4.73
N VAL A 204 -8.20 22.83 -3.68
CA VAL A 204 -6.91 23.48 -3.63
C VAL A 204 -5.83 22.41 -3.75
N LEU A 205 -4.99 22.50 -4.77
CA LEU A 205 -3.76 21.73 -4.89
C LEU A 205 -2.58 22.64 -4.54
N SER A 206 -1.75 22.26 -3.58
CA SER A 206 -0.60 23.06 -3.19
C SER A 206 0.63 22.21 -2.91
N GLN A 207 1.80 22.73 -3.26
CA GLN A 207 3.08 22.12 -2.93
C GLN A 207 4.09 23.23 -2.61
N GLY A 208 4.48 23.33 -1.33
CA GLY A 208 5.28 24.44 -0.83
C GLY A 208 4.63 25.81 -1.12
N PRO A 209 5.31 26.75 -1.80
CA PRO A 209 4.75 28.06 -2.12
C PRO A 209 3.78 28.05 -3.32
N LYS A 210 3.75 26.99 -4.12
CA LYS A 210 2.89 26.89 -5.30
C LYS A 210 1.50 26.42 -4.89
N LYS A 211 0.47 27.03 -5.46
CA LYS A 211 -0.93 26.70 -5.17
C LYS A 211 -1.80 26.97 -6.39
N GLU A 212 -2.63 26.00 -6.73
CA GLU A 212 -3.66 26.07 -7.76
C GLU A 212 -5.03 25.83 -7.12
N ILE A 213 -6.06 26.51 -7.63
CA ILE A 213 -7.43 26.43 -7.10
C ILE A 213 -8.38 26.07 -8.23
N LEU A 214 -8.94 24.87 -8.17
CA LEU A 214 -10.00 24.41 -9.05
C LEU A 214 -11.35 24.80 -8.45
N ALA A 215 -12.06 25.72 -9.09
CA ALA A 215 -13.45 26.02 -8.72
C ALA A 215 -14.37 24.89 -9.20
N LEU A 216 -15.20 24.36 -8.32
CA LEU A 216 -16.17 23.32 -8.66
C LEU A 216 -17.50 23.96 -9.09
N PRO A 217 -18.13 23.49 -10.18
CA PRO A 217 -19.40 24.05 -10.63
C PRO A 217 -20.51 23.85 -9.59
N PRO A 218 -21.43 24.83 -9.43
CA PRO A 218 -22.45 24.79 -8.38
C PRO A 218 -23.44 23.61 -8.49
N VAL A 219 -23.58 23.00 -9.67
CA VAL A 219 -24.41 21.80 -9.87
C VAL A 219 -23.76 20.53 -9.27
N GLY A 220 -22.47 20.60 -8.91
CA GLY A 220 -21.70 19.52 -8.29
C GLY A 220 -21.43 19.70 -6.78
N LEU A 221 -21.94 20.77 -6.16
CA LEU A 221 -21.73 21.13 -4.74
C LEU A 221 -22.14 20.01 -3.76
N GLY A 222 -23.14 19.20 -4.11
CA GLY A 222 -23.52 18.01 -3.34
C GLY A 222 -22.80 16.73 -3.76
N SER A 223 -22.23 16.66 -4.96
CA SER A 223 -21.70 15.40 -5.52
C SER A 223 -20.47 14.92 -4.74
N LEU A 224 -19.40 15.71 -4.63
CA LEU A 224 -18.18 15.27 -3.92
C LEU A 224 -18.42 15.06 -2.42
N LEU A 225 -19.24 15.90 -1.77
CA LEU A 225 -19.61 15.73 -0.37
C LEU A 225 -20.30 14.39 -0.11
N ASN A 226 -21.19 13.98 -1.04
CA ASN A 226 -21.91 12.73 -0.93
C ASN A 226 -20.97 11.50 -0.94
N LEU A 227 -19.72 11.60 -1.42
CA LEU A 227 -18.78 10.47 -1.36
C LEU A 227 -18.53 9.98 0.06
N TRP A 228 -18.51 10.88 1.05
CA TRP A 228 -18.30 10.49 2.46
C TRP A 228 -19.52 9.86 3.11
N VAL A 229 -20.71 10.11 2.55
CA VAL A 229 -21.97 9.51 2.99
C VAL A 229 -22.29 8.24 2.20
N HIS A 230 -21.69 8.06 1.02
CA HIS A 230 -21.97 6.95 0.14
C HIS A 230 -21.24 5.68 0.61
N PRO A 231 -21.94 4.53 0.77
CA PRO A 231 -21.30 3.29 1.24
C PRO A 231 -20.15 2.79 0.35
N GLN A 232 -20.20 3.13 -0.94
CA GLN A 232 -19.19 2.81 -1.93
C GLN A 232 -18.22 3.96 -2.21
N GLY A 233 -18.17 4.99 -1.36
CA GLY A 233 -17.14 6.03 -1.45
C GLY A 233 -15.76 5.45 -1.24
N ARG A 234 -14.85 5.69 -2.19
CA ARG A 234 -13.48 5.16 -2.18
C ARG A 234 -12.45 6.25 -2.43
N LEU A 235 -11.30 6.08 -1.77
CA LEU A 235 -10.03 6.69 -2.12
C LEU A 235 -9.19 5.65 -2.86
N PHE A 236 -8.91 5.90 -4.13
CA PHE A 236 -8.04 5.08 -4.97
C PHE A 236 -6.63 5.67 -4.98
N LEU A 237 -5.62 4.80 -4.92
CA LEU A 237 -4.21 5.14 -5.08
C LEU A 237 -3.61 4.31 -6.19
N GLY A 238 -2.83 4.94 -7.06
CA GLY A 238 -2.27 4.30 -8.25
C GLY A 238 -3.29 4.13 -9.37
N ALA A 239 -3.15 3.05 -10.14
CA ALA A 239 -3.98 2.77 -11.32
C ALA A 239 -5.46 2.56 -10.96
N LEU A 240 -6.37 3.01 -11.79
CA LEU A 240 -7.80 2.74 -11.64
C LEU A 240 -8.18 1.38 -12.25
N PRO A 241 -9.33 0.79 -11.85
CA PRO A 241 -9.79 -0.48 -12.41
C PRO A 241 -9.89 -0.43 -13.95
N GLY A 242 -9.13 -1.30 -14.62
CA GLY A 242 -9.10 -1.37 -16.09
C GLY A 242 -8.20 -0.32 -16.77
N GLU A 243 -7.49 0.52 -16.00
CA GLU A 243 -6.55 1.50 -16.53
C GLU A 243 -5.19 0.86 -16.86
N THR A 244 -4.68 1.10 -18.05
CA THR A 244 -3.29 0.80 -18.39
C THR A 244 -2.39 1.97 -18.00
N SER A 245 -2.02 2.03 -16.72
CA SER A 245 -1.13 3.06 -16.17
C SER A 245 0.34 2.64 -16.26
N SER A 246 1.20 3.57 -16.66
CA SER A 246 2.66 3.41 -16.61
C SER A 246 3.28 4.12 -15.39
N ALA A 247 2.45 4.77 -14.57
CA ALA A 247 2.91 5.53 -13.42
C ALA A 247 3.51 4.59 -12.37
N SER A 248 4.72 4.91 -11.92
CA SER A 248 5.31 4.33 -10.73
C SER A 248 5.76 5.42 -9.79
N PHE A 249 5.55 5.22 -8.50
CA PHE A 249 5.89 6.24 -7.52
C PHE A 249 6.12 5.64 -6.13
N CYS A 250 6.92 6.35 -5.34
CA CYS A 250 7.17 6.05 -3.94
C CYS A 250 6.57 7.16 -3.08
N LEU A 251 5.77 6.78 -2.10
CA LEU A 251 5.26 7.66 -1.05
C LEU A 251 6.11 7.47 0.21
N ASP A 252 6.69 8.52 0.76
CA ASP A 252 7.24 8.48 2.12
C ASP A 252 6.10 8.45 3.15
N SER A 253 5.11 9.32 2.91
CA SER A 253 3.94 9.44 3.78
C SER A 253 2.66 9.73 3.00
N LEU A 254 1.55 9.26 3.56
CA LEU A 254 0.19 9.47 3.08
C LEU A 254 -0.70 9.77 4.28
N TRP A 255 -1.28 10.96 4.29
CA TRP A 255 -2.14 11.43 5.37
C TRP A 255 -3.50 11.85 4.83
N ALA A 256 -4.55 11.53 5.58
CA ALA A 256 -5.90 12.02 5.37
C ALA A 256 -6.45 12.56 6.68
N GLN A 257 -6.87 13.83 6.71
CA GLN A 257 -7.38 14.49 7.92
C GLN A 257 -6.47 14.29 9.16
N ASP A 258 -5.18 14.55 9.00
CA ASP A 258 -4.16 14.41 10.07
C ASP A 258 -3.98 12.97 10.61
N GLN A 259 -4.57 11.97 9.96
CA GLN A 259 -4.33 10.56 10.22
C GLN A 259 -3.48 9.96 9.10
N ARG A 260 -2.37 9.32 9.48
CA ARG A 260 -1.55 8.55 8.54
C ARG A 260 -2.35 7.31 8.09
N LEU A 261 -2.48 7.14 6.77
CA LEU A 261 -3.13 5.96 6.20
C LEU A 261 -2.15 4.80 6.16
N ASP A 262 -2.58 3.67 6.72
CA ASP A 262 -1.84 2.43 6.79
C ASP A 262 -2.21 1.55 5.58
N MET A 263 -1.23 1.26 4.71
CA MET A 263 -1.44 0.50 3.46
C MET A 263 -1.89 -0.94 3.70
N ASP A 264 -1.67 -1.49 4.88
CA ASP A 264 -2.14 -2.83 5.25
C ASP A 264 -3.61 -2.84 5.68
N ARG A 265 -4.21 -1.67 5.90
CA ARG A 265 -5.65 -1.50 6.16
C ARG A 265 -6.45 -1.14 4.92
N ALA A 266 -5.84 -1.17 3.74
CA ALA A 266 -6.54 -0.95 2.48
C ALA A 266 -7.65 -2.01 2.31
N LEU A 267 -8.81 -1.58 1.83
CA LEU A 267 -9.94 -2.45 1.49
C LEU A 267 -9.56 -3.45 0.40
N SER A 268 -8.77 -3.00 -0.57
CA SER A 268 -8.24 -3.79 -1.67
C SER A 268 -6.86 -3.28 -2.06
N ARG A 269 -5.94 -4.17 -2.43
CA ARG A 269 -4.58 -3.81 -2.84
C ARG A 269 -4.03 -4.83 -3.82
N SER A 270 -3.33 -4.34 -4.84
CA SER A 270 -2.52 -5.18 -5.72
C SER A 270 -1.41 -5.89 -4.93
N GLN A 271 -1.16 -7.16 -5.23
CA GLN A 271 -0.14 -7.96 -4.54
C GLN A 271 1.28 -7.44 -4.75
N ASP A 272 1.49 -6.67 -5.82
CA ASP A 272 2.79 -6.14 -6.20
C ASP A 272 3.14 -4.80 -5.53
N VAL A 273 2.23 -4.18 -4.76
CA VAL A 273 2.52 -2.96 -3.98
C VAL A 273 3.45 -3.31 -2.83
N TRP A 274 4.54 -2.57 -2.70
CA TRP A 274 5.46 -2.68 -1.56
C TRP A 274 5.01 -1.68 -0.52
N THR A 275 4.72 -2.15 0.69
CA THR A 275 4.01 -1.37 1.71
C THR A 275 4.92 -0.60 2.64
N HIS A 276 6.16 -1.05 2.77
CA HIS A 276 7.11 -0.49 3.72
C HIS A 276 8.51 -0.31 3.13
N SER A 277 8.68 -0.58 1.83
CA SER A 277 9.93 -0.41 1.10
C SER A 277 9.72 0.34 -0.22
N CYS A 278 10.60 1.29 -0.50
CA CYS A 278 10.77 1.90 -1.80
C CYS A 278 12.15 1.61 -2.38
N PRO A 279 12.29 1.41 -3.71
CA PRO A 279 13.60 1.34 -4.34
C PRO A 279 14.29 2.70 -4.30
N GLN A 280 15.62 2.75 -4.16
CA GLN A 280 16.36 4.04 -4.16
C GLN A 280 16.46 4.70 -5.53
N SER A 281 16.32 3.93 -6.62
CA SER A 281 16.26 4.46 -7.98
C SER A 281 15.01 3.93 -8.68
N SER A 282 14.44 4.72 -9.58
CA SER A 282 13.45 4.23 -10.55
C SER A 282 14.19 3.29 -11.50
N GLY A 283 14.42 2.05 -11.05
CA GLY A 283 15.16 1.06 -11.81
C GLY A 283 14.51 0.91 -13.18
N ASN A 284 15.21 1.36 -14.23
CA ASN A 284 15.00 0.81 -15.55
C ASN A 284 15.21 -0.69 -15.38
N GLY A 285 14.19 -1.48 -15.68
CA GLY A 285 14.30 -2.93 -15.72
C GLY A 285 15.30 -3.33 -16.80
N THR A 286 16.58 -3.31 -16.46
CA THR A 286 17.60 -4.08 -17.16
C THR A 286 18.10 -5.10 -16.17
N GLY A 287 17.61 -6.32 -16.36
CA GLY A 287 18.13 -7.49 -15.66
C GLY A 287 19.65 -7.48 -15.76
N THR A 288 20.30 -7.39 -14.63
CA THR A 288 21.68 -7.83 -14.48
C THR A 288 21.60 -9.03 -13.55
N THR A 289 21.44 -10.18 -14.18
CA THR A 289 21.77 -11.49 -13.61
C THR A 289 23.23 -11.46 -13.20
N HIS A 290 23.49 -11.61 -11.91
CA HIS A 290 24.71 -12.20 -11.37
C HIS A 290 24.33 -13.20 -10.30
#